data_AF-A0A963L9C6-F1
#
_entry.id   AF-A0A963L9C6-F1
#
_cell.length_a   1.000
_cell.length_b   1.000
_cell.length_c   1.000
_cell.angle_alpha   90.00
_cell.angle_beta   90.00
_cell.angle_gamma   90.00
#
_symmetry.space_group_name_H-M   'P 1'
#
loop_
_entity.id
_entity.type
_entity.pdbx_description
1 polymer ?
#
loop_
_entity_poly.entity_id
_entity_poly.type
_entity_poly.pdbx_seq_one_letter_code
_entity_poly.pdbx_strand_id
1 'polypeptide(L)' 'RVKDEFRMPTFAYQVSGEYAMLKAAAQNGWLDHDAVMIESLMAFKRAGCDGILTYFARDAARLLHG' A
#
# COMPACT_ATOMS: atom_id res chain seq x y z
N ARG A 1 3.58 -8.66 14.92
CA ARG A 1 3.18 -10.00 15.40
C ARG A 1 3.70 -11.13 14.48
N VAL A 2 3.14 -11.34 13.28
CA VAL A 2 3.62 -12.42 12.38
C VAL A 2 5.11 -12.28 12.05
N LYS A 3 5.56 -11.07 11.70
CA LYS A 3 6.99 -10.80 11.45
C LYS A 3 7.88 -11.12 12.66
N ASP A 4 7.44 -10.75 13.85
CA ASP A 4 8.20 -10.91 15.10
C ASP A 4 8.25 -12.38 15.57
N GLU A 5 7.14 -13.09 15.42
CA GLU A 5 6.98 -14.49 15.84
C GLU A 5 7.73 -15.46 14.92
N PHE A 6 7.53 -15.33 13.60
CA PHE A 6 8.06 -16.29 12.64
C PHE A 6 9.42 -15.90 12.09
N ARG A 7 9.80 -14.61 12.16
CA ARG A 7 11.09 -14.07 11.66
C ARG A 7 11.39 -14.44 10.19
N MET A 8 10.35 -14.70 9.40
CA MET A 8 10.43 -15.04 7.99
C MET A 8 10.02 -13.84 7.12
N PRO A 9 10.40 -13.85 5.82
CA PRO A 9 9.86 -12.90 4.85
C PRO A 9 8.33 -12.89 4.90
N THR A 10 7.76 -11.72 5.19
CA THR A 10 6.32 -11.53 5.39
C THR A 10 5.79 -10.57 4.34
N PHE A 11 4.78 -10.99 3.60
CA PHE A 11 4.14 -10.21 2.56
C PHE A 11 2.71 -9.87 2.97
N ALA A 12 2.27 -8.65 2.67
CA ALA A 12 0.87 -8.26 2.76
C ALA A 12 0.26 -8.15 1.36
N TYR A 13 -1.03 -8.45 1.25
CA TYR A 13 -1.79 -8.18 0.04
C TYR A 13 -2.74 -7.02 0.32
N GLN A 14 -2.55 -5.90 -0.38
CA GLN A 14 -3.49 -4.79 -0.37
C GLN A 14 -4.62 -5.12 -1.35
N VAL A 15 -5.75 -5.55 -0.79
CA VAL A 15 -6.83 -6.19 -1.54
C VAL A 15 -7.57 -5.22 -2.47
N SER A 16 -8.29 -5.78 -3.45
CA SER A 16 -9.02 -5.01 -4.47
C SER A 16 -10.01 -4.01 -3.87
N GLY A 17 -10.65 -4.35 -2.74
CA GLY A 17 -11.53 -3.46 -2.02
C GLY A 17 -10.83 -2.22 -1.44
N GLU A 18 -9.62 -2.38 -0.89
CA GLU A 18 -8.82 -1.27 -0.37
C GLU A 18 -8.36 -0.35 -1.50
N TYR A 19 -7.91 -0.93 -2.62
CA TYR A 19 -7.58 -0.19 -3.83
C TYR A 19 -8.78 0.61 -4.35
N ALA A 20 -9.94 -0.04 -4.50
CA ALA A 20 -11.15 0.59 -5.00
C ALA A 20 -11.63 1.72 -4.08
N MET A 21 -11.54 1.52 -2.76
CA MET A 21 -11.88 2.51 -1.75
C MET A 21 -11.03 3.77 -1.88
N LEU A 22 -9.70 3.63 -1.99
CA LEU A 22 -8.80 4.78 -2.15
C LEU A 22 -9.00 5.49 -3.50
N LYS A 23 -9.16 4.74 -4.59
CA LYS A 23 -9.48 5.32 -5.91
C LYS A 23 -10.80 6.10 -5.88
N ALA A 24 -11.84 5.53 -5.28
CA ALA A 24 -13.15 6.18 -5.19
C ALA A 24 -13.11 7.44 -4.32
N ALA A 25 -12.45 7.41 -3.17
CA ALA A 25 -12.31 8.57 -2.31
C ALA A 25 -11.55 9.72 -3.00
N ALA A 26 -10.48 9.39 -3.73
CA ALA A 26 -9.74 10.39 -4.51
C ALA A 26 -10.55 10.93 -5.70
N GLN A 27 -11.29 10.08 -6.41
CA GLN A 27 -12.18 10.50 -7.51
C GLN A 27 -13.28 11.46 -7.04
N ASN A 28 -13.77 11.28 -5.81
CA ASN A 28 -14.73 12.20 -5.19
C ASN A 28 -14.07 13.45 -4.57
N GLY A 29 -12.74 13.61 -4.72
CA GLY A 29 -11.99 14.75 -4.19
C GLY A 29 -11.86 14.77 -2.67
N TRP A 30 -12.11 13.65 -1.98
CA TRP A 30 -12.03 13.57 -0.52
C TRP A 30 -10.60 13.43 -0.03
N LEU A 31 -9.72 12.90 -0.86
CA LEU A 31 -8.33 12.58 -0.53
C LEU A 31 -7.42 12.91 -1.72
N ASP A 32 -6.18 13.28 -1.42
CA ASP A 32 -5.10 13.26 -2.40
C ASP A 32 -4.73 11.79 -2.69
N HIS A 33 -4.91 11.38 -3.94
CA HIS A 33 -4.66 10.02 -4.38
C HIS A 33 -3.23 9.56 -4.08
N ASP A 34 -2.23 10.32 -4.51
CA ASP A 34 -0.85 9.90 -4.53
C ASP A 34 -0.28 9.88 -3.10
N ALA A 35 -0.63 10.91 -2.32
CA ALA A 35 -0.23 10.99 -0.92
C ALA A 35 -0.78 9.81 -0.11
N VAL A 36 -2.09 9.52 -0.22
CA VAL A 36 -2.71 8.46 0.59
C VAL A 36 -2.32 7.06 0.09
N MET A 37 -2.12 6.88 -1.22
CA MET A 37 -1.59 5.64 -1.77
C MET A 37 -0.21 5.32 -1.16
N ILE A 38 0.72 6.28 -1.16
CA ILE A 38 2.06 6.08 -0.60
C ILE A 38 2.02 5.90 0.92
N GLU A 39 1.19 6.67 1.63
CA GLU A 39 0.96 6.52 3.08
C GLU A 39 0.51 5.10 3.42
N SER A 40 -0.44 4.53 2.65
CA SER A 40 -0.94 3.17 2.83
C SER A 40 0.17 2.12 2.65
N LEU A 41 0.99 2.25 1.59
CA LEU A 41 2.12 1.33 1.35
C LEU A 41 3.20 1.46 2.44
N MET A 42 3.47 2.68 2.90
CA MET A 42 4.40 2.93 4.00
C MET A 42 3.89 2.34 5.33
N ALA A 43 2.57 2.34 5.56
CA ALA A 43 1.97 1.71 6.73
C ALA A 43 2.21 0.19 6.75
N PHE A 44 2.11 -0.50 5.62
CA PHE A 44 2.44 -1.93 5.53
C PHE A 44 3.93 -2.19 5.80
N LYS A 45 4.82 -1.38 5.23
CA LYS A 45 6.26 -1.46 5.51
C LYS A 45 6.54 -1.28 7.01
N ARG A 46 5.89 -0.29 7.64
CA ARG A 46 5.99 -0.03 9.08
C ARG A 46 5.44 -1.18 9.93
N ALA A 47 4.42 -1.89 9.44
CA ALA A 47 3.87 -3.09 10.09
C ALA A 47 4.82 -4.32 10.03
N GLY A 48 5.96 -4.20 9.34
CA GLY A 48 6.98 -5.24 9.24
C GLY A 48 6.87 -6.11 7.99
N CYS A 49 6.13 -5.68 6.97
CA CYS A 49 6.07 -6.39 5.69
C CYS A 49 7.36 -6.14 4.89
N ASP A 50 7.98 -7.22 4.42
CA ASP A 50 9.15 -7.17 3.52
C ASP A 50 8.73 -6.92 2.07
N GLY A 51 7.47 -7.22 1.73
CA GLY A 51 6.89 -6.94 0.42
C GLY A 51 5.37 -6.73 0.48
N ILE A 52 4.84 -6.06 -0.53
CA ILE A 52 3.40 -5.74 -0.64
C ILE A 52 2.93 -6.13 -2.03
N LEU A 53 1.93 -7.00 -2.10
CA LEU A 53 1.20 -7.32 -3.32
C LEU A 53 0.06 -6.32 -3.45
N THR A 54 0.12 -5.45 -4.46
CA THR A 54 -0.83 -4.35 -4.62
C THR A 54 -1.05 -4.00 -6.09
N TYR A 55 -2.27 -3.57 -6.41
CA TYR A 55 -2.61 -2.97 -7.70
C TYR A 55 -1.94 -1.60 -7.92
N PHE A 56 -1.57 -0.89 -6.85
CA PHE A 56 -0.84 0.38 -6.91
C PHE A 56 0.64 0.22 -7.24
N ALA A 57 1.17 -1.00 -7.39
CA ALA A 57 2.61 -1.23 -7.57
C ALA A 57 3.21 -0.39 -8.71
N ARG A 58 2.52 -0.31 -9.85
CA ARG A 58 2.96 0.49 -11.00
C ARG A 58 2.88 2.00 -10.75
N ASP A 59 1.83 2.45 -10.06
CA ASP A 59 1.62 3.86 -9.77
C ASP A 59 2.67 4.35 -8.74
N ALA A 60 2.88 3.58 -7.67
CA ALA A 60 3.89 3.86 -6.66
C ALA A 60 5.32 3.84 -7.24
N ALA A 61 5.64 2.89 -8.14
CA ALA A 61 6.94 2.83 -8.78
C ALA A 61 7.26 4.09 -9.60
N ARG A 62 6.24 4.64 -10.31
CA ARG A 62 6.40 5.89 -11.06
C ARG A 62 6.64 7.10 -10.16
N LEU A 63 6.01 7.16 -8.99
CA LEU A 63 6.21 8.28 -8.06
C LEU A 63 7.56 8.23 -7.33
N LEU A 64 8.08 7.04 -7.05
CA LEU A 64 9.30 6.88 -6.27
C LEU A 64 10.59 6.99 -7.11
N HIS A 65 10.51 6.70 -8.41
CA HIS A 65 11.67 6.64 -9.31
C HIS A 65 11.42 7.21 -10.71
N GLY A 66 10.34 7.98 -10.90
CA GLY A 66 10.11 8.80 -12.10
C GLY A 66 10.76 10.17 -12.01
#